data_AF-A0A8L7SX69-F1
#
_entry.id   AF-A0A8L7SX69-F1
#
_cell.length_a   1.000
_cell.length_b   1.000
_cell.length_c   1.000
_cell.angle_alpha   90.00
_cell.angle_beta   90.00
_cell.angle_gamma   90.00
#
_symmetry.space_group_name_H-M   'P 1'
#
loop_
_entity.id
_entity.type
_entity.pdbx_description
1 polymer ?
#
loop_
_entity_poly.entity_id
_entity_poly.type
_entity_poly.pdbx_seq_one_letter_code
_entity_poly.pdbx_strand_id
1 'polypeptide(L)'
;MNQTIATSEDALVNFGNKIVKEFDLKSEFCSNFIIVLGVADAKKVFIQTGQDLELPDDFLSNTSRKYDDLFNARNHMEGLNNVITEKLSTI
;
A
#
# COMPACT_ATOMS: atom_id res chain seq x y z
N MET A 1 10.10 -4.70 10.97
CA MET A 1 8.71 -5.18 11.24
C MET A 1 7.87 -4.82 10.02
N ASN A 2 7.22 -5.78 9.36
CA ASN A 2 6.29 -5.47 8.26
C ASN A 2 5.13 -4.64 8.79
N GLN A 3 4.82 -3.52 8.13
CA GLN A 3 3.70 -2.65 8.50
C GLN A 3 2.56 -2.82 7.49
N THR A 4 1.34 -2.98 8.01
CA THR A 4 0.12 -3.13 7.20
C THR A 4 -0.93 -2.18 7.76
N ILE A 5 -1.45 -1.29 6.91
CA ILE A 5 -2.61 -0.44 7.25
C ILE A 5 -3.73 -0.82 6.28
N ALA A 6 -4.89 -1.18 6.85
CA ALA A 6 -6.11 -1.44 6.10
C ALA A 6 -7.29 -0.79 6.81
N THR A 7 -8.10 -0.04 6.05
CA THR A 7 -9.40 0.48 6.49
C THR A 7 -10.41 -0.69 6.54
N SER A 8 -10.34 -1.48 7.61
CA SER A 8 -11.25 -2.57 8.04
C SER A 8 -11.90 -3.47 6.96
N GLU A 9 -11.43 -4.72 6.84
CA GLU A 9 -12.21 -5.98 6.84
C GLU A 9 -11.23 -7.08 6.42
N ASP A 10 -11.14 -8.15 7.23
CA ASP A 10 -10.17 -9.25 7.09
C ASP A 10 -10.00 -9.77 5.66
N ALA A 11 -11.04 -9.69 4.82
CA ALA A 11 -10.99 -10.10 3.43
C ALA A 11 -9.92 -9.36 2.61
N LEU A 12 -9.82 -8.02 2.71
CA LEU A 12 -8.86 -7.26 1.90
C LEU A 12 -7.43 -7.49 2.39
N VAL A 13 -7.23 -7.55 3.71
CA VAL A 13 -5.93 -7.89 4.31
C VAL A 13 -5.51 -9.31 3.91
N ASN A 14 -6.41 -10.28 3.99
CA ASN A 14 -6.15 -11.65 3.58
C ASN A 14 -5.83 -11.74 2.08
N PHE A 15 -6.52 -10.97 1.25
CA PHE A 15 -6.26 -10.92 -0.18
C PHE A 15 -4.88 -10.31 -0.48
N GLY A 16 -4.54 -9.16 0.13
CA GLY A 16 -3.23 -8.54 0.01
C GLY A 16 -2.11 -9.47 0.47
N ASN A 17 -2.28 -10.11 1.63
CA ASN A 17 -1.32 -11.10 2.16
C ASN A 17 -1.17 -12.32 1.24
N LYS A 18 -2.25 -12.78 0.59
CA LYS A 18 -2.17 -13.85 -0.41
C LYS A 18 -1.33 -13.44 -1.60
N ILE A 19 -1.47 -12.22 -2.11
CA ILE A 19 -0.65 -11.71 -3.21
C ILE A 19 0.82 -11.66 -2.79
N VAL A 20 1.14 -11.09 -1.62
CA VAL A 20 2.52 -11.05 -1.11
C VAL A 20 3.14 -12.45 -1.01
N LYS A 21 2.35 -13.44 -0.59
CA LYS A 21 2.80 -14.83 -0.49
C LYS A 21 2.95 -15.52 -1.85
N GLU A 22 2.01 -15.31 -2.77
CA GLU A 22 2.01 -15.94 -4.09
C GLU A 22 3.23 -15.54 -4.92
N PHE A 23 3.64 -14.27 -4.81
CA PHE A 23 4.85 -13.74 -5.45
C PHE A 23 6.10 -13.84 -4.58
N ASP A 24 5.99 -14.45 -3.40
CA ASP A 24 7.07 -14.63 -2.43
C ASP A 24 7.89 -13.35 -2.13
N LEU A 25 7.23 -12.18 -2.15
CA LEU A 25 7.91 -10.88 -2.08
C LEU A 25 8.71 -10.66 -0.78
N LYS A 26 8.38 -11.44 0.27
CA LYS A 26 9.09 -11.37 1.55
C LYS A 26 10.42 -12.09 1.51
N SER A 27 10.60 -13.09 0.64
CA SER A 27 11.85 -13.85 0.50
C SER A 27 12.83 -13.23 -0.50
N GLU A 28 12.35 -12.32 -1.34
CA GLU A 28 13.18 -11.54 -2.25
C GLU A 28 14.29 -10.80 -1.52
N PHE A 29 15.43 -10.63 -2.21
CA PHE A 29 16.61 -9.98 -1.64
C PHE A 29 16.26 -8.57 -1.16
N CYS A 30 16.65 -8.26 0.08
CA CYS A 30 16.31 -7.02 0.79
C CYS A 30 14.82 -6.79 1.07
N SER A 31 13.90 -7.73 0.81
CA SER A 31 12.48 -7.62 1.19
C SER A 31 11.92 -6.19 1.03
N ASN A 32 12.20 -5.53 -0.09
CA ASN A 32 12.05 -4.08 -0.28
C ASN A 32 10.89 -3.74 -1.20
N PHE A 33 9.73 -4.34 -0.93
CA PHE A 33 8.55 -4.20 -1.78
C PHE A 33 7.54 -3.20 -1.20
N ILE A 34 6.67 -2.69 -2.07
CA ILE A 34 5.41 -2.06 -1.68
C ILE A 34 4.28 -2.67 -2.51
N ILE A 35 3.21 -3.06 -1.84
CA ILE A 35 1.94 -3.40 -2.47
C ILE A 35 0.93 -2.33 -2.12
N VAL A 36 0.22 -1.86 -3.14
CA VAL A 36 -0.91 -0.96 -3.01
C VAL A 36 -2.11 -1.58 -3.74
N LEU A 37 -3.16 -1.88 -2.99
CA LEU A 37 -4.39 -2.50 -3.48
C LEU A 37 -5.57 -1.59 -3.20
N GLY A 38 -6.14 -1.02 -4.25
CA GLY A 38 -7.36 -0.22 -4.17
C GLY A 38 -8.58 -1.01 -4.63
N VAL A 39 -9.65 -1.04 -3.83
CA VAL A 39 -10.95 -1.58 -4.23
C VAL A 39 -11.91 -0.42 -4.43
N ALA A 40 -12.14 -0.04 -5.70
CA ALA A 40 -12.95 1.11 -6.09
C ALA A 40 -14.36 1.10 -5.50
N ASP A 41 -15.06 -0.03 -5.59
CA ASP A 41 -16.44 -0.13 -5.15
C ASP A 41 -16.58 -0.09 -3.62
N ALA A 42 -15.61 -0.68 -2.91
CA ALA A 42 -15.55 -0.64 -1.46
C ALA A 42 -14.96 0.67 -0.91
N LYS A 43 -14.34 1.50 -1.76
CA LYS A 43 -13.54 2.68 -1.38
C LYS A 43 -12.52 2.36 -0.29
N LYS A 44 -11.84 1.23 -0.42
CA LYS A 44 -10.82 0.77 0.54
C LYS A 44 -9.47 0.67 -0.14
N VAL A 45 -8.42 0.93 0.64
CA VAL A 45 -7.05 0.68 0.25
C VAL A 45 -6.37 -0.27 1.23
N PHE A 46 -5.51 -1.13 0.69
CA PHE A 46 -4.56 -1.93 1.43
C PHE A 46 -3.17 -1.51 1.00
N ILE A 47 -2.32 -1.20 1.97
CA ILE A 47 -0.92 -0.89 1.74
C ILE A 47 -0.09 -1.79 2.65
N GLN A 48 0.86 -2.49 2.06
CA GLN A 48 1.84 -3.29 2.78
C GLN A 48 3.22 -3.06 2.19
N THR A 49 4.18 -2.91 3.07
CA THR A 49 5.58 -2.73 2.70
C THR A 49 6.41 -3.89 3.24
N GLY A 50 7.49 -4.17 2.54
CA GLY A 50 8.52 -5.07 3.02
C GLY A 50 9.37 -4.40 4.10
N GLN A 51 10.02 -5.23 4.90
CA GLN A 51 10.67 -4.80 6.14
C GLN A 51 11.93 -3.97 5.95
N ASP A 52 12.64 -4.12 4.82
CA ASP A 52 13.87 -3.36 4.55
C ASP A 52 13.62 -2.22 3.54
N LEU A 53 12.35 -1.93 3.22
CA LEU A 53 11.98 -0.70 2.52
C LEU A 53 11.96 0.46 3.53
N GLU A 54 13.01 1.28 3.52
CA GLU A 54 13.10 2.45 4.40
C GLU A 54 12.07 3.52 4.00
N LEU A 55 11.06 3.68 4.86
CA LEU A 55 9.99 4.66 4.69
C LEU A 55 9.90 5.52 5.95
N PRO A 56 9.55 6.81 5.82
CA PRO A 56 9.22 7.64 6.97
C PRO A 56 8.14 7.00 7.83
N ASP A 57 8.24 7.17 9.15
CA ASP A 57 7.28 6.61 10.12
C ASP A 57 5.81 7.01 9.82
N ASP A 58 5.61 8.18 9.21
CA ASP A 58 4.30 8.70 8.86
C ASP A 58 3.83 8.33 7.44
N PHE A 59 4.67 7.69 6.63
CA PHE A 59 4.40 7.41 5.21
C PHE A 59 3.08 6.68 5.01
N LEU A 60 2.87 5.54 5.68
CA LEU A 60 1.66 4.74 5.49
C LEU A 60 0.41 5.51 5.93
N SER A 61 0.50 6.28 7.02
CA SER A 61 -0.62 7.08 7.51
C SER A 61 -0.98 8.24 6.58
N ASN A 62 0.02 8.95 6.04
CA ASN A 62 -0.18 10.03 5.07
C ASN A 62 -0.72 9.49 3.75
N THR A 63 -0.20 8.34 3.31
CA THR A 63 -0.63 7.67 2.09
C THR A 63 -2.08 7.19 2.19
N SER A 64 -2.45 6.56 3.30
CA SER A 64 -3.83 6.15 3.56
C SER A 64 -4.78 7.35 3.51
N ARG A 65 -4.41 8.46 4.16
CA ARG A 65 -5.25 9.68 4.19
C ARG A 65 -5.47 10.26 2.80
N LYS A 66 -4.40 10.39 2.00
CA LYS A 66 -4.51 10.86 0.61
C LYS A 66 -5.37 9.94 -0.24
N TYR A 67 -5.30 8.64 -0.02
CA TYR A 67 -6.13 7.69 -0.75
C TYR A 67 -7.61 7.84 -0.45
N ASP A 68 -7.97 7.99 0.83
CA ASP A 68 -9.35 8.20 1.23
C ASP A 68 -9.90 9.46 0.53
N ASP A 69 -9.11 10.54 0.48
CA ASP A 69 -9.47 11.77 -0.23
C ASP A 69 -9.66 11.53 -1.75
N LEU A 70 -8.80 10.72 -2.37
CA LEU A 70 -8.84 10.45 -3.81
C LEU A 70 -9.95 9.47 -4.21
N PHE A 71 -10.30 8.50 -3.37
CA PHE A 71 -11.52 7.70 -3.55
C PHE A 71 -12.76 8.57 -3.46
N ASN A 72 -12.79 9.52 -2.52
CA ASN A 72 -13.90 10.46 -2.39
C ASN A 72 -14.02 11.37 -3.63
N ALA A 73 -12.90 11.75 -4.23
CA ALA A 73 -12.85 12.53 -5.47
C ALA A 73 -13.12 11.69 -6.76
N ARG A 74 -13.33 10.36 -6.65
CA ARG A 74 -13.38 9.41 -7.78
C ARG A 74 -12.14 9.46 -8.68
N ASN A 75 -11.00 9.87 -8.13
CA ASN A 75 -9.76 10.04 -8.88
C ASN A 75 -8.76 8.94 -8.53
N HIS A 76 -9.17 7.70 -8.80
CA HIS A 76 -8.51 6.48 -8.31
C HIS A 76 -7.07 6.32 -8.84
N MET A 77 -6.84 6.63 -10.12
CA MET A 77 -5.53 6.49 -10.76
C MET A 77 -4.54 7.54 -10.28
N GLU A 78 -4.99 8.76 -9.99
CA GLU A 78 -4.13 9.80 -9.40
C GLU A 78 -3.75 9.44 -7.95
N GLY A 79 -4.66 8.79 -7.20
CA GLY A 79 -4.34 8.13 -5.93
C GLY A 79 -3.17 7.17 -6.02
N LEU A 80 -3.24 6.23 -6.96
CA LEU A 80 -2.15 5.28 -7.21
C LEU A 80 -0.86 5.96 -7.62
N ASN A 81 -0.93 6.92 -8.53
CA ASN A 81 0.26 7.60 -9.02
C ASN A 81 0.95 8.41 -7.92
N ASN A 82 0.20 9.08 -7.04
CA ASN A 82 0.78 9.89 -5.98
C ASN A 82 1.59 9.05 -4.99
N VAL A 83 1.15 7.83 -4.66
CA VAL A 83 1.91 6.93 -3.76
C VAL A 83 3.25 6.53 -4.34
N ILE A 84 3.27 6.27 -5.65
CA ILE A 84 4.48 5.85 -6.36
C ILE A 84 5.41 7.06 -6.56
N THR A 85 4.85 8.21 -6.92
CA THR A 85 5.61 9.41 -7.30
C THR A 85 6.22 10.13 -6.11
N GLU A 86 5.59 10.11 -4.92
CA GLU A 86 6.13 10.83 -3.76
C GLU A 86 7.43 10.25 -3.19
N LYS A 87 7.82 9.03 -3.57
CA LYS A 87 8.94 8.33 -2.90
C LYS A 87 9.90 7.53 -3.78
N LEU A 88 9.55 7.15 -5.01
CA LEU A 88 10.53 6.50 -5.91
C LEU A 88 11.59 7.47 -6.44
N SER A 89 11.44 8.78 -6.25
CA SER A 89 12.46 9.78 -6.58
C SER A 89 13.54 9.98 -5.50
N THR A 90 13.53 9.18 -4.42
CA THR A 90 14.51 9.28 -3.31
C THR A 90 15.41 8.04 -3.18
N ILE A 91 15.29 7.09 -4.12
CA ILE A 91 16.16 5.90 -4.24
C ILE A 91 16.94 6.04 -5.55
#